data_AF-A0A7E5VAK7-F1
#
_entry.id   AF-A0A7E5VAK7-F1
#
_cell.length_a   1.000
_cell.length_b   1.000
_cell.length_c   1.000
_cell.angle_alpha   90.00
_cell.angle_beta   90.00
_cell.angle_gamma   90.00
#
_symmetry.space_group_name_H-M   'P 1'
#
loop_
_entity.id
_entity.type
_entity.pdbx_description
1 polymer ?
#
loop_
_entity_poly.entity_id
_entity_poly.type
_entity_poly.pdbx_seq_one_letter_code
_entity_poly.pdbx_strand_id
1 'polypeptide(L)'
;MKTNIYKVFNMEQFFRVMQINEQGVRFTLKEPSQILMKNIHENWLQYIYARTHKQMPIYVSKYMNTKEQPPSVFGTIKQDVQVYNAHRALELNFDGTAPALRSELKLDLMVPQQLAMQYFVQWQRYRKYWWSSISMTPNLFTVSDYEFKDTTANVEIVAQFLFGAQPVESITVQPEDNNNVSHLSCVMTLEDALIILLLDGVTSNTKEEYLRLHRKIAPFKISFALEIDDDTTERITLQKLATLLNHKLRSKRITTWLPTFTLPFDLQMKENLHMGVAYTAVLTETTLKHGLFRLVNSSTMLGEHVHLADFHKYASVIFEN
;
A
#
# COMPACT_ATOMS: atom_id res chain seq x y z
N MET A 1 12.27 13.20 -12.47
CA MET A 1 12.23 12.48 -11.17
C MET A 1 12.05 13.42 -9.97
N LYS A 2 13.02 14.29 -9.67
CA LYS A 2 13.01 15.15 -8.46
C LYS A 2 11.68 15.90 -8.22
N THR A 3 11.15 16.63 -9.20
CA THR A 3 9.90 17.42 -9.05
C THR A 3 8.67 16.62 -8.61
N ASN A 4 8.51 15.37 -9.06
CA ASN A 4 7.37 14.55 -8.66
C ASN A 4 7.59 13.89 -7.30
N ILE A 5 8.83 13.59 -6.94
CA ILE A 5 9.17 13.16 -5.59
C ILE A 5 8.91 14.29 -4.59
N TYR A 6 9.24 15.54 -4.95
CA TYR A 6 8.86 16.72 -4.16
C TYR A 6 7.34 16.81 -3.93
N LYS A 7 6.51 16.51 -4.93
CA LYS A 7 5.05 16.49 -4.76
C LYS A 7 4.61 15.49 -3.69
N VAL A 8 5.24 14.32 -3.61
CA VAL A 8 4.94 13.33 -2.57
C VAL A 8 5.39 13.80 -1.20
N PHE A 9 6.59 14.37 -1.07
CA PHE A 9 7.07 14.86 0.22
C PHE A 9 6.41 16.16 0.68
N ASN A 10 5.77 16.91 -0.21
CA ASN A 10 4.90 18.03 0.13
C ASN A 10 3.55 17.60 0.71
N MET A 11 3.25 16.29 0.74
CA MET A 11 2.09 15.77 1.47
C MET A 11 2.35 15.80 2.97
N GLU A 12 2.13 16.95 3.59
CA GLU A 12 2.33 17.16 5.02
C GLU A 12 1.54 16.18 5.87
N GLN A 13 0.44 15.62 5.40
CA GLN A 13 -0.36 14.62 6.10
C GLN A 13 0.32 13.24 6.16
N PHE A 14 1.17 12.90 5.19
CA PHE A 14 1.91 11.64 5.14
C PHE A 14 3.31 11.73 5.74
N PHE A 15 3.97 12.88 5.59
CA PHE A 15 5.36 13.06 5.98
C PHE A 15 5.55 14.32 6.82
N ARG A 16 6.51 14.26 7.74
CA ARG A 16 7.15 15.47 8.27
C ARG A 16 8.57 15.50 7.71
N VAL A 17 8.77 16.39 6.74
CA VAL A 17 10.06 16.65 6.12
C VAL A 17 10.93 17.42 7.10
N MET A 18 12.15 16.92 7.33
CA MET A 18 13.15 17.56 8.18
C MET A 18 14.15 18.37 7.35
N GLN A 19 14.55 17.83 6.20
CA GLN A 19 15.51 18.46 5.29
C GLN A 19 15.26 17.96 3.88
N ILE A 20 15.38 18.87 2.90
CA ILE A 20 15.47 18.49 1.49
C ILE A 20 16.64 19.22 0.87
N ASN A 21 17.46 18.50 0.11
CA ASN A 21 18.57 19.05 -0.64
C ASN A 21 18.66 18.36 -2.03
N GLU A 22 19.69 18.69 -2.81
CA GLU A 22 19.86 18.10 -4.14
C GLU A 22 20.17 16.60 -4.14
N GLN A 23 20.67 16.08 -3.02
CA GLN A 23 21.10 14.69 -2.83
C GLN A 23 19.96 13.79 -2.35
N GLY A 24 18.98 14.32 -1.63
CA GLY A 24 17.88 13.52 -1.09
C GLY A 24 16.93 14.28 -0.16
N VAL A 25 16.06 13.50 0.49
CA VAL A 25 15.07 13.97 1.46
C VAL A 25 15.24 13.23 2.77
N ARG A 26 15.30 13.97 3.87
CA ARG A 26 15.21 13.42 5.23
C ARG A 26 13.85 13.73 5.83
N PHE A 27 13.14 12.71 6.29
CA PHE A 27 11.75 12.82 6.70
C PHE A 27 11.38 11.82 7.80
N THR A 28 10.24 12.05 8.45
CA THR A 28 9.61 11.11 9.38
C THR A 28 8.22 10.74 8.85
N LEU A 29 7.78 9.52 9.13
CA LEU A 29 6.47 9.02 8.71
C LEU A 29 5.39 9.47 9.69
N LYS A 30 4.31 10.08 9.18
CA LYS A 30 3.07 10.28 9.95
C LYS A 30 2.19 9.03 9.88
N GLU A 31 1.15 9.01 10.70
CA GLU A 31 0.20 7.89 10.81
C GLU A 31 -0.32 7.38 9.46
N PRO A 32 -0.74 8.21 8.49
CA PRO A 32 -1.25 7.72 7.21
C PRO A 32 -0.21 6.89 6.43
N SER A 33 1.05 7.32 6.42
CA SER A 33 2.15 6.57 5.79
C SER A 33 2.41 5.25 6.49
N GLN A 34 2.39 5.23 7.83
CA GLN A 34 2.61 4.02 8.61
C GLN A 34 1.50 2.98 8.35
N ILE A 35 0.24 3.42 8.28
CA ILE A 35 -0.88 2.53 7.95
C ILE A 35 -0.77 2.04 6.50
N LEU A 36 -0.43 2.91 5.56
CA LEU A 36 -0.25 2.53 4.16
C LEU A 36 0.88 1.48 4.00
N MET A 37 2.03 1.67 4.64
CA MET A 37 3.13 0.69 4.64
C MET A 37 2.70 -0.65 5.24
N LYS A 38 1.97 -0.61 6.36
CA LYS A 38 1.43 -1.82 6.97
C LYS A 38 0.48 -2.55 6.00
N ASN A 39 -0.41 -1.83 5.34
CA ASN A 39 -1.34 -2.42 4.38
C ASN A 39 -0.61 -3.03 3.17
N ILE A 40 0.45 -2.37 2.66
CA ILE A 40 1.30 -2.90 1.59
C ILE A 40 1.94 -4.22 2.04
N HIS A 41 2.53 -4.25 3.25
CA HIS A 41 3.17 -5.43 3.82
C HIS A 41 2.19 -6.60 4.02
N GLU A 42 1.03 -6.34 4.63
CA GLU A 42 -0.01 -7.35 4.83
C GLU A 42 -0.53 -7.89 3.49
N ASN A 43 -0.75 -7.01 2.50
CA ASN A 43 -1.19 -7.42 1.19
C ASN A 43 -0.14 -8.27 0.45
N TRP A 44 1.14 -7.91 0.58
CA TRP A 44 2.26 -8.69 0.05
C TRP A 44 2.28 -10.12 0.61
N LEU A 45 2.12 -10.26 1.94
CA LEU A 45 2.05 -11.56 2.60
C LEU A 45 0.85 -12.39 2.14
N GLN A 46 -0.33 -11.78 2.09
CA GLN A 46 -1.55 -12.44 1.61
C GLN A 46 -1.40 -12.92 0.17
N TYR A 47 -0.77 -12.12 -0.69
CA TYR A 47 -0.52 -12.48 -2.07
C TYR A 47 0.42 -13.68 -2.19
N ILE A 48 1.54 -13.69 -1.46
CA ILE A 48 2.48 -14.82 -1.45
C ILE A 48 1.78 -16.08 -0.98
N TYR A 49 1.03 -16.01 0.12
CA TYR A 49 0.26 -17.14 0.64
C TYR A 49 -0.72 -17.67 -0.41
N ALA A 50 -1.50 -16.79 -1.05
CA ALA A 50 -2.46 -17.17 -2.08
C ALA A 50 -1.80 -17.90 -3.28
N ARG A 51 -0.56 -17.54 -3.64
CA ARG A 51 0.20 -18.18 -4.73
C ARG A 51 0.92 -19.47 -4.34
N THR A 52 1.22 -19.68 -3.05
CA THR A 52 2.10 -20.77 -2.60
C THR A 52 1.39 -21.86 -1.81
N HIS A 53 0.33 -21.56 -1.05
CA HIS A 53 -0.27 -22.46 -0.05
C HIS A 53 -0.70 -23.85 -0.56
N LYS A 54 -0.99 -24.00 -1.85
CA LYS A 54 -1.35 -25.30 -2.47
C LYS A 54 -0.16 -26.04 -3.07
N GLN A 55 0.94 -25.36 -3.35
CA GLN A 55 2.05 -25.87 -4.17
C GLN A 55 3.31 -26.13 -3.34
N MET A 56 3.58 -25.30 -2.34
CA MET A 56 4.79 -25.43 -1.52
C MET A 56 4.60 -24.84 -0.13
N PRO A 57 5.27 -25.40 0.90
CA PRO A 57 5.33 -24.78 2.21
C PRO A 57 6.20 -23.52 2.20
N ILE A 58 5.75 -22.49 2.91
CA ILE A 58 6.49 -21.24 3.13
C ILE A 58 6.72 -21.05 4.63
N TYR A 59 7.97 -20.80 5.02
CA TYR A 59 8.36 -20.61 6.42
C TYR A 59 8.72 -19.15 6.72
N VAL A 60 8.41 -18.66 7.92
CA VAL A 60 8.86 -17.33 8.38
C VAL A 60 10.26 -17.46 8.97
N SER A 61 11.19 -16.63 8.49
CA SER A 61 12.62 -16.61 8.84
C SER A 61 12.87 -16.76 10.35
N LYS A 62 13.44 -17.92 10.73
CA LYS A 62 14.24 -18.26 11.93
C LYS A 62 14.07 -19.69 12.45
N TYR A 63 13.18 -20.50 11.88
CA TYR A 63 13.00 -21.89 12.33
C TYR A 63 12.95 -22.89 11.17
N MET A 64 14.05 -22.99 10.41
CA MET A 64 14.46 -24.29 9.89
C MET A 64 15.26 -24.97 10.99
N ASN A 65 14.57 -25.42 12.02
CA ASN A 65 15.11 -26.42 12.92
C ASN A 65 14.09 -27.55 12.92
N THR A 66 14.56 -28.79 12.76
CA THR A 66 13.83 -30.06 12.94
C THR A 66 13.06 -30.70 11.77
N LYS A 67 13.59 -30.70 10.54
CA LYS A 67 13.38 -31.85 9.65
C LYS A 67 14.71 -32.26 9.02
N GLU A 68 15.11 -33.51 9.23
CA GLU A 68 16.36 -34.08 8.69
C GLU A 68 16.42 -34.06 7.16
N GLN A 69 15.28 -33.82 6.47
CA GLN A 69 15.20 -33.57 5.04
C GLN A 69 14.13 -32.50 4.74
N PRO A 70 14.49 -31.31 4.21
CA PRO A 70 13.52 -30.35 3.71
C PRO A 70 12.79 -30.91 2.47
N PRO A 71 11.54 -30.48 2.20
CA PRO A 71 10.84 -30.90 0.99
C PRO A 71 11.58 -30.41 -0.26
N SER A 72 11.35 -31.08 -1.39
CA SER A 72 12.04 -30.78 -2.67
C SER A 72 11.79 -29.38 -3.22
N VAL A 73 10.66 -28.77 -2.84
CA VAL A 73 10.31 -27.37 -3.13
C VAL A 73 9.82 -26.73 -1.84
N PHE A 74 10.40 -25.59 -1.46
CA PHE A 74 9.92 -24.79 -0.34
C PHE A 74 10.34 -23.33 -0.48
N GLY A 75 9.75 -22.47 0.34
CA GLY A 75 10.19 -21.09 0.44
C GLY A 75 10.33 -20.59 1.87
N THR A 76 11.01 -19.46 2.02
CA THR A 76 11.17 -18.74 3.27
C THR A 76 10.89 -17.26 3.05
N ILE A 77 10.25 -16.63 4.02
CA ILE A 77 10.00 -15.19 4.04
C ILE A 77 10.93 -14.58 5.07
N LYS A 78 11.82 -13.70 4.61
CA LYS A 78 12.67 -12.85 5.45
C LYS A 78 12.06 -11.45 5.47
N GLN A 79 11.91 -10.93 6.68
CA GLN A 79 11.37 -9.60 6.93
C GLN A 79 12.32 -8.91 7.88
N ASP A 80 13.13 -8.03 7.35
CA ASP A 80 13.85 -7.05 8.17
C ASP A 80 13.00 -5.78 8.14
N VAL A 81 11.92 -5.75 8.92
CA VAL A 81 11.01 -4.60 8.97
C VAL A 81 11.41 -3.71 10.14
N GLN A 82 11.81 -2.49 9.80
CA GLN A 82 12.13 -1.44 10.74
C GLN A 82 10.90 -1.06 11.57
N VAL A 83 11.11 -0.80 12.87
CA VAL A 83 10.07 -0.16 13.69
C VAL A 83 9.96 1.29 13.25
N TYR A 84 8.84 1.63 12.60
CA TYR A 84 8.50 2.99 12.22
C TYR A 84 7.77 3.69 13.36
N ASN A 85 8.29 4.84 13.79
CA ASN A 85 7.62 5.71 14.73
C ASN A 85 7.80 7.18 14.29
N ALA A 86 7.03 8.09 14.88
CA ALA A 86 7.03 9.51 14.52
C ALA A 86 8.37 10.22 14.76
N HIS A 87 9.32 9.60 15.48
CA HIS A 87 10.62 10.16 15.83
C HIS A 87 11.76 9.59 14.98
N ARG A 88 11.51 8.54 14.19
CA ARG A 88 12.53 7.89 13.38
C ARG A 88 12.66 8.58 12.03
N ALA A 89 13.79 9.24 11.82
CA ALA A 89 14.12 9.83 10.54
C ALA A 89 14.53 8.75 9.53
N LEU A 90 13.98 8.86 8.32
CA LEU A 90 14.34 8.11 7.13
C LEU A 90 15.00 9.07 6.14
N GLU A 91 15.85 8.53 5.28
CA GLU A 91 16.52 9.27 4.22
C GLU A 91 16.17 8.61 2.89
N LEU A 92 15.86 9.41 1.87
CA LEU A 92 15.71 8.95 0.50
C LEU A 92 16.74 9.67 -0.35
N ASN A 93 17.69 8.95 -0.92
CA ASN A 93 18.68 9.53 -1.81
C ASN A 93 18.19 9.49 -3.26
N PHE A 94 18.39 10.58 -3.99
CA PHE A 94 17.98 10.71 -5.39
C PHE A 94 18.99 10.13 -6.38
N ASP A 95 20.19 9.80 -5.91
CA ASP A 95 21.26 9.20 -6.71
C ASP A 95 21.16 7.66 -6.79
N GLY A 96 20.09 7.07 -6.23
CA GLY A 96 19.89 5.64 -6.20
C GLY A 96 20.72 4.91 -5.14
N THR A 97 21.47 5.64 -4.29
CA THR A 97 22.10 5.02 -3.13
C THR A 97 21.04 4.63 -2.11
N ALA A 98 20.99 3.36 -1.75
CA ALA A 98 20.07 2.88 -0.75
C ALA A 98 20.38 3.56 0.61
N PRO A 99 19.43 4.24 1.29
CA PRO A 99 19.58 4.63 2.68
C PRO A 99 20.07 3.49 3.54
N ALA A 100 20.89 3.83 4.54
CA ALA A 100 21.53 2.87 5.43
C ALA A 100 20.55 1.99 6.25
N LEU A 101 19.29 2.40 6.34
CA LEU A 101 18.22 1.70 7.06
C LEU A 101 17.00 1.59 6.15
N ARG A 102 16.67 0.37 5.75
CA ARG A 102 15.54 0.03 4.88
C ARG A 102 14.79 -1.17 5.45
N SER A 103 13.49 -1.24 5.20
CA SER A 103 12.76 -2.47 5.44
C SER A 103 12.79 -3.36 4.22
N GLU A 104 13.49 -4.49 4.32
CA GLU A 104 13.56 -5.47 3.27
C GLU A 104 12.46 -6.53 3.44
N LEU A 105 11.69 -6.74 2.38
CA LEU A 105 10.79 -7.87 2.24
C LEU A 105 11.35 -8.81 1.19
N LYS A 106 11.68 -10.02 1.62
CA LYS A 106 12.34 -11.02 0.80
C LYS A 106 11.64 -12.36 0.86
N LEU A 107 11.34 -12.90 -0.32
CA LEU A 107 10.86 -14.26 -0.52
C LEU A 107 11.98 -15.06 -1.20
N ASP A 108 12.50 -16.05 -0.49
CA ASP A 108 13.47 -17.00 -1.01
C ASP A 108 12.75 -18.33 -1.29
N LEU A 109 12.97 -18.92 -2.47
CA LEU A 109 12.44 -20.22 -2.86
C LEU A 109 13.59 -21.15 -3.25
N MET A 110 13.51 -22.38 -2.76
CA MET A 110 14.36 -23.49 -3.18
C MET A 110 13.55 -24.36 -4.13
N VAL A 111 14.05 -24.50 -5.37
CA VAL A 111 13.38 -25.24 -6.45
C VAL A 111 14.36 -26.17 -7.17
N PRO A 112 13.92 -27.31 -7.73
CA PRO A 112 14.77 -28.15 -8.57
C PRO A 112 15.36 -27.36 -9.74
N GLN A 113 16.65 -27.55 -10.02
CA GLN A 113 17.37 -26.81 -11.06
C GLN A 113 16.73 -26.96 -12.45
N GLN A 114 16.18 -28.14 -12.74
CA GLN A 114 15.46 -28.44 -13.99
C GLN A 114 14.21 -27.55 -14.20
N LEU A 115 13.60 -27.07 -13.11
CA LEU A 115 12.40 -26.23 -13.12
C LEU A 115 12.70 -24.77 -12.79
N ALA A 116 13.97 -24.41 -12.53
CA ALA A 116 14.35 -23.10 -12.02
C ALA A 116 13.86 -21.96 -12.92
N MET A 117 14.05 -22.07 -14.24
CA MET A 117 13.60 -21.06 -15.20
C MET A 117 12.08 -20.99 -15.31
N GLN A 118 11.37 -22.11 -15.15
CA GLN A 118 9.90 -22.11 -15.12
C GLN A 118 9.38 -21.32 -13.91
N TYR A 119 9.95 -21.57 -12.73
CA TYR A 119 9.64 -20.81 -11.52
C TYR A 119 10.02 -19.34 -11.66
N PHE A 120 11.19 -19.04 -12.25
CA PHE A 120 11.66 -17.68 -12.47
C PHE A 120 10.66 -16.86 -13.29
N VAL A 121 10.23 -17.37 -14.45
CA VAL A 121 9.24 -16.72 -15.31
C VAL A 121 7.85 -16.65 -14.65
N GLN A 122 7.48 -17.66 -13.86
CA GLN A 122 6.22 -17.64 -13.11
C GLN A 122 6.21 -16.54 -12.05
N TRP A 123 7.29 -16.39 -11.29
CA TRP A 123 7.39 -15.38 -10.23
C TRP A 123 7.52 -13.97 -10.79
N GLN A 124 8.19 -13.76 -11.92
CA GLN A 124 8.12 -12.49 -12.66
C GLN A 124 6.67 -12.07 -12.92
N ARG A 125 5.85 -12.97 -13.48
CA ARG A 125 4.43 -12.69 -13.76
C ARG A 125 3.65 -12.44 -12.49
N TYR A 126 3.86 -13.24 -11.45
CA TYR A 126 3.16 -13.08 -10.18
C TYR A 126 3.50 -11.77 -9.48
N ARG A 127 4.77 -11.38 -9.43
CA ARG A 127 5.20 -10.15 -8.76
C ARG A 127 4.79 -8.91 -9.56
N LYS A 128 4.96 -8.91 -10.89
CA LYS A 128 4.41 -7.86 -11.76
C LYS A 128 2.90 -7.69 -11.54
N TYR A 129 2.14 -8.80 -11.57
CA TYR A 129 0.69 -8.74 -11.36
C TYR A 129 0.32 -8.19 -10.00
N TRP A 130 1.07 -8.55 -8.94
CA TRP A 130 0.83 -8.01 -7.61
C TRP A 130 0.92 -6.48 -7.59
N TRP A 131 2.02 -5.93 -8.11
CA TRP A 131 2.20 -4.47 -8.24
C TRP A 131 1.07 -3.82 -9.03
N SER A 132 0.72 -4.37 -10.20
CA SER A 132 -0.40 -3.89 -11.00
C SER A 132 -1.75 -3.96 -10.28
N SER A 133 -1.96 -4.95 -9.39
CA SER A 133 -3.24 -5.18 -8.70
C SER A 133 -3.50 -4.26 -7.50
N ILE A 134 -2.48 -3.57 -7.01
CA ILE A 134 -2.57 -2.61 -5.91
C ILE A 134 -2.30 -1.16 -6.35
N SER A 135 -2.05 -0.98 -7.64
CA SER A 135 -1.79 0.30 -8.29
C SER A 135 -3.06 0.90 -8.86
N MET A 136 -3.10 2.22 -9.00
CA MET A 136 -4.15 2.92 -9.74
C MET A 136 -3.95 2.84 -11.25
N THR A 137 -2.71 2.61 -11.69
CA THR A 137 -2.32 2.50 -13.09
C THR A 137 -1.71 1.12 -13.35
N PRO A 138 -2.50 0.06 -13.61
CA PRO A 138 -1.98 -1.31 -13.73
C PRO A 138 -0.86 -1.49 -14.76
N ASN A 139 -0.88 -0.70 -15.84
CA ASN A 139 0.12 -0.73 -16.91
C ASN A 139 1.44 -0.01 -16.56
N LEU A 140 1.54 0.59 -15.37
CA LEU A 140 2.75 1.27 -14.89
C LEU A 140 3.92 0.29 -14.71
N PHE A 141 3.64 -0.97 -14.37
CA PHE A 141 4.68 -1.93 -14.00
C PHE A 141 5.02 -2.87 -15.16
N THR A 142 6.31 -2.96 -15.47
CA THR A 142 6.88 -3.87 -16.47
C THR A 142 7.96 -4.75 -15.85
N VAL A 143 8.35 -5.82 -16.55
CA VAL A 143 9.55 -6.60 -16.22
C VAL A 143 10.68 -6.10 -17.11
N SER A 144 11.88 -5.89 -16.56
CA SER A 144 13.07 -5.51 -17.33
C SER A 144 13.53 -6.64 -18.25
N ASP A 145 14.50 -6.32 -19.11
CA ASP A 145 15.23 -7.34 -19.84
C ASP A 145 16.05 -8.22 -18.89
N TYR A 146 16.38 -9.42 -19.37
CA TYR A 146 17.19 -10.38 -18.64
C TYR A 146 18.63 -9.92 -18.53
N GLU A 147 19.11 -9.80 -17.31
CA GLU A 147 20.53 -9.68 -17.02
C GLU A 147 21.08 -11.03 -16.57
N PHE A 148 22.04 -11.56 -17.31
CA PHE A 148 22.82 -12.73 -16.88
C PHE A 148 24.20 -12.26 -16.43
N LYS A 149 24.52 -12.50 -15.16
CA LYS A 149 25.87 -12.30 -14.59
C LYS A 149 26.34 -13.62 -14.02
N ASP A 150 27.43 -14.14 -14.60
CA ASP A 150 27.99 -15.46 -14.30
C ASP A 150 26.95 -16.58 -14.45
N THR A 151 26.42 -17.08 -13.33
CA THR A 151 25.38 -18.12 -13.26
C THR A 151 24.04 -17.61 -12.76
N THR A 152 23.94 -16.31 -12.45
CA THR A 152 22.75 -15.68 -11.90
C THR A 152 21.96 -15.01 -13.00
N ALA A 153 20.68 -15.35 -13.12
CA ALA A 153 19.73 -14.58 -13.92
C ALA A 153 19.02 -13.57 -13.00
N ASN A 154 18.98 -12.32 -13.42
CA ASN A 154 18.34 -11.22 -12.71
C ASN A 154 17.37 -10.51 -13.65
N VAL A 155 16.23 -10.11 -13.09
CA VAL A 155 15.27 -9.19 -13.71
C VAL A 155 14.69 -8.29 -12.64
N GLU A 156 14.29 -7.10 -13.04
CA GLU A 156 13.67 -6.12 -12.16
C GLU A 156 12.21 -5.93 -12.57
N ILE A 157 11.33 -5.74 -11.58
CA ILE A 157 10.04 -5.09 -11.81
C ILE A 157 10.29 -3.59 -11.80
N VAL A 158 9.86 -2.90 -12.85
CA VAL A 158 10.14 -1.49 -13.09
C VAL A 158 8.84 -0.71 -13.22
N ALA A 159 8.72 0.40 -12.50
CA ALA A 159 7.65 1.37 -12.65
C ALA A 159 8.01 2.39 -13.75
N GLN A 160 7.19 2.46 -14.80
CA GLN A 160 7.41 3.27 -16.00
C GLN A 160 6.73 4.64 -15.89
N PHE A 161 7.33 5.56 -15.12
CA PHE A 161 6.83 6.92 -15.07
C PHE A 161 7.30 7.74 -16.28
N LEU A 162 6.52 8.77 -16.65
CA LEU A 162 6.88 9.73 -17.72
C LEU A 162 8.24 10.43 -17.50
N PHE A 163 8.72 10.44 -16.26
CA PHE A 163 9.96 11.10 -15.86
C PHE A 163 11.13 10.16 -15.62
N GLY A 164 10.97 8.87 -15.96
CA GLY A 164 12.00 7.85 -15.84
C GLY A 164 11.48 6.53 -15.25
N ALA A 165 12.09 5.43 -15.70
CA ALA A 165 11.87 4.10 -15.14
C ALA A 165 12.49 4.02 -13.74
N GLN A 166 11.81 3.36 -12.80
CA GLN A 166 12.28 3.14 -11.43
C GLN A 166 12.16 1.66 -11.06
N PRO A 167 13.25 0.95 -10.75
CA PRO A 167 13.18 -0.42 -10.27
C PRO A 167 12.53 -0.45 -8.88
N VAL A 168 11.63 -1.41 -8.66
CA VAL A 168 10.83 -1.51 -7.42
C VAL A 168 10.97 -2.86 -6.71
N GLU A 169 11.38 -3.89 -7.44
CA GLU A 169 11.59 -5.24 -6.92
C GLU A 169 12.59 -5.97 -7.82
N SER A 170 13.56 -6.65 -7.22
CA SER A 170 14.50 -7.51 -7.94
C SER A 170 14.09 -8.97 -7.78
N ILE A 171 14.15 -9.71 -8.89
CA ILE A 171 13.92 -11.15 -8.93
C ILE A 171 15.17 -11.80 -9.49
N THR A 172 15.81 -12.65 -8.69
CA THR A 172 17.02 -13.37 -9.07
C THR A 172 16.80 -14.87 -9.01
N VAL A 173 17.49 -15.62 -9.87
CA VAL A 173 17.63 -17.07 -9.77
C VAL A 173 19.09 -17.44 -9.98
N GLN A 174 19.62 -18.26 -9.08
CA GLN A 174 20.98 -18.77 -9.15
C GLN A 174 21.00 -20.26 -8.82
N PRO A 175 21.80 -21.08 -9.53
CA PRO A 175 22.01 -22.48 -9.15
C PRO A 175 22.78 -22.54 -7.82
N GLU A 176 22.50 -23.55 -7.02
CA GLU A 176 23.27 -23.85 -5.82
C GLU A 176 24.25 -24.98 -6.13
N ASP A 177 25.55 -24.74 -5.96
CA ASP A 177 26.64 -25.53 -6.55
C ASP A 177 26.64 -27.03 -6.18
N ASN A 178 25.95 -27.43 -5.11
CA ASN A 178 26.07 -28.78 -4.55
C ASN A 178 24.79 -29.64 -4.54
N ASN A 179 23.62 -29.12 -4.89
CA ASN A 179 22.34 -29.80 -4.58
C ASN A 179 21.37 -30.04 -5.75
N ASN A 180 21.72 -29.73 -7.02
CA ASN A 180 20.76 -29.77 -8.14
C ASN A 180 19.47 -28.96 -7.86
N VAL A 181 19.62 -27.93 -7.03
CA VAL A 181 18.60 -26.99 -6.59
C VAL A 181 19.03 -25.61 -7.06
N SER A 182 18.07 -24.75 -7.30
CA SER A 182 18.29 -23.33 -7.56
C SER A 182 17.57 -22.50 -6.53
N HIS A 183 18.22 -21.42 -6.13
CA HIS A 183 17.70 -20.42 -5.22
C HIS A 183 17.09 -19.28 -6.03
N LEU A 184 15.78 -19.06 -5.89
CA LEU A 184 15.06 -17.93 -6.46
C LEU A 184 14.73 -16.93 -5.35
N SER A 185 15.04 -15.66 -5.54
CA SER A 185 14.79 -14.61 -4.57
C SER A 185 13.97 -13.49 -5.18
N CYS A 186 12.89 -13.05 -4.51
CA CYS A 186 12.16 -11.82 -4.80
C CYS A 186 12.40 -10.82 -3.66
N VAL A 187 12.95 -9.64 -3.96
CA VAL A 187 13.36 -8.65 -2.96
C VAL A 187 12.79 -7.28 -3.29
N MET A 188 12.10 -6.67 -2.33
CA MET A 188 11.61 -5.29 -2.44
C MET A 188 11.78 -4.53 -1.11
N THR A 189 11.80 -3.21 -1.21
CA THR A 189 11.85 -2.31 -0.05
C THR A 189 10.47 -1.73 0.24
N LEU A 190 10.04 -1.71 1.50
CA LEU A 190 8.73 -1.12 1.86
C LEU A 190 8.67 0.39 1.66
N GLU A 191 9.76 1.11 1.93
CA GLU A 191 9.85 2.55 1.71
C GLU A 191 9.73 2.91 0.23
N ASP A 192 10.44 2.18 -0.64
CA ASP A 192 10.36 2.37 -2.08
C ASP A 192 8.92 2.05 -2.56
N ALA A 193 8.31 0.99 -2.06
CA ALA A 193 6.91 0.65 -2.36
C ALA A 193 5.93 1.76 -1.96
N LEU A 194 6.08 2.32 -0.75
CA LEU A 194 5.29 3.45 -0.28
C LEU A 194 5.39 4.64 -1.25
N ILE A 195 6.61 5.05 -1.58
CA ILE A 195 6.86 6.23 -2.41
C ILE A 195 6.32 6.01 -3.82
N ILE A 196 6.56 4.84 -4.41
CA ILE A 196 6.11 4.51 -5.77
C ILE A 196 4.59 4.49 -5.86
N LEU A 197 3.90 3.92 -4.87
CA LEU A 197 2.43 3.87 -4.86
C LEU A 197 1.80 5.24 -4.60
N LEU A 198 2.43 6.09 -3.78
CA LEU A 198 2.03 7.49 -3.63
C LEU A 198 2.28 8.29 -4.91
N LEU A 199 3.42 8.07 -5.58
CA LEU A 199 3.72 8.68 -6.88
C LEU A 199 2.67 8.28 -7.93
N ASP A 200 2.35 7.00 -8.06
CA ASP A 200 1.28 6.51 -8.93
C ASP A 200 -0.05 7.21 -8.61
N GLY A 201 -0.43 7.29 -7.34
CA GLY A 201 -1.68 7.92 -6.91
C GLY A 201 -1.80 9.43 -7.16
N VAL A 202 -0.68 10.16 -7.21
CA VAL A 202 -0.64 11.61 -7.55
C VAL A 202 -0.53 11.83 -9.06
N THR A 203 0.16 10.93 -9.75
CA THR A 203 0.45 11.07 -11.18
C THR A 203 -0.63 10.44 -12.06
N SER A 204 -1.53 9.64 -11.48
CA SER A 204 -2.72 9.08 -12.14
C SER A 204 -3.69 10.23 -12.50
N ASN A 205 -3.38 10.85 -13.61
CA ASN A 205 -3.90 12.05 -14.24
C ASN A 205 -5.44 12.21 -14.16
N THR A 206 -5.91 13.06 -13.25
CA THR A 206 -7.20 13.77 -13.36
C THR A 206 -7.01 15.22 -12.95
N LYS A 207 -7.76 16.15 -13.54
CA LYS A 207 -7.72 17.61 -13.29
C LYS A 207 -7.94 18.02 -11.81
N GLU A 208 -8.25 17.06 -10.97
CA GLU A 208 -8.62 17.22 -9.59
C GLU A 208 -7.41 16.88 -8.73
N GLU A 209 -6.92 17.85 -7.96
CA GLU A 209 -5.78 17.75 -7.06
C GLU A 209 -6.07 16.78 -5.89
N TYR A 210 -6.18 15.47 -6.10
CA TYR A 210 -6.29 14.52 -4.99
C TYR A 210 -5.51 13.23 -5.18
N LEU A 211 -5.24 12.60 -4.04
CA LEU A 211 -4.49 11.35 -3.94
C LEU A 211 -5.42 10.16 -4.17
N ARG A 212 -5.21 9.43 -5.27
CA ARG A 212 -5.95 8.19 -5.54
C ARG A 212 -5.14 7.00 -5.08
N LEU A 213 -5.71 6.16 -4.22
CA LEU A 213 -5.08 4.92 -3.78
C LEU A 213 -6.03 3.75 -3.99
N HIS A 214 -5.48 2.61 -4.40
CA HIS A 214 -6.28 1.41 -4.53
C HIS A 214 -6.83 1.00 -3.16
N ARG A 215 -8.12 0.67 -3.09
CA ARG A 215 -8.84 0.41 -1.82
C ARG A 215 -8.18 -0.63 -0.93
N LYS A 216 -7.45 -1.60 -1.50
CA LYS A 216 -6.74 -2.64 -0.74
C LYS A 216 -5.63 -2.06 0.14
N ILE A 217 -4.90 -1.06 -0.36
CA ILE A 217 -3.76 -0.47 0.35
C ILE A 217 -4.08 0.88 1.01
N ALA A 218 -5.14 1.57 0.59
CA ALA A 218 -5.53 2.88 1.13
C ALA A 218 -5.46 2.92 2.68
N PRO A 219 -4.83 3.94 3.27
CA PRO A 219 -4.59 4.01 4.71
C PRO A 219 -5.91 4.01 5.49
N PHE A 220 -6.87 4.78 5.00
CA PHE A 220 -8.22 4.83 5.55
C PHE A 220 -9.21 4.35 4.49
N LYS A 221 -10.10 3.45 4.88
CA LYS A 221 -11.14 2.93 4.00
C LYS A 221 -12.31 3.89 3.89
N ILE A 222 -12.68 4.53 5.01
CA ILE A 222 -13.83 5.42 5.11
C ILE A 222 -13.43 6.71 5.86
N SER A 223 -13.88 7.86 5.37
CA SER A 223 -13.93 9.12 6.13
C SER A 223 -15.37 9.61 6.31
N PHE A 224 -15.53 10.72 7.02
CA PHE A 224 -16.80 11.39 7.24
C PHE A 224 -16.74 12.84 6.74
N ALA A 225 -17.87 13.37 6.29
CA ALA A 225 -18.05 14.79 6.00
C ALA A 225 -19.45 15.21 6.47
N LEU A 226 -19.57 16.45 6.94
CA LEU A 226 -20.85 17.01 7.37
C LEU A 226 -21.32 18.03 6.33
N GLU A 227 -22.47 17.75 5.74
CA GLU A 227 -23.19 18.65 4.84
C GLU A 227 -24.34 19.26 5.65
N ILE A 228 -24.04 20.39 6.30
CA ILE A 228 -24.98 21.10 7.17
C ILE A 228 -24.72 22.60 7.10
N ASP A 229 -25.80 23.37 7.21
CA ASP A 229 -25.78 24.83 7.39
C ASP A 229 -25.32 25.21 8.82
N ASP A 230 -25.21 26.51 9.12
CA ASP A 230 -24.61 27.04 10.37
C ASP A 230 -25.38 26.71 11.68
N ASP A 231 -26.32 25.77 11.70
CA ASP A 231 -26.95 25.30 12.94
C ASP A 231 -25.94 24.53 13.82
N THR A 232 -25.60 25.15 14.95
CA THR A 232 -24.61 24.64 15.88
C THR A 232 -25.07 23.35 16.58
N THR A 233 -26.37 23.18 16.83
CA THR A 233 -26.90 22.06 17.64
C THR A 233 -26.88 20.76 16.84
N GLU A 234 -27.37 20.83 15.61
CA GLU A 234 -27.38 19.69 14.69
C GLU A 234 -25.96 19.29 14.30
N ARG A 235 -25.08 20.27 14.06
CA ARG A 235 -23.67 20.02 13.77
C ARG A 235 -22.99 19.22 14.88
N ILE A 236 -23.18 19.60 16.15
CA ILE A 236 -22.62 18.85 17.30
C ILE A 236 -23.18 17.42 17.34
N THR A 237 -24.47 17.25 17.04
CA THR A 237 -25.11 15.94 17.04
C THR A 237 -24.56 15.04 15.93
N LEU A 238 -24.36 15.58 14.73
CA LEU A 238 -23.74 14.87 13.61
C LEU A 238 -22.28 14.50 13.88
N GLN A 239 -21.50 15.37 14.53
CA GLN A 239 -20.13 15.06 14.95
C GLN A 239 -20.09 13.88 15.93
N LYS A 240 -21.01 13.84 16.90
CA LYS A 240 -21.16 12.71 17.83
C LYS A 240 -21.56 11.44 17.08
N LEU A 241 -22.47 11.53 16.11
CA LEU A 241 -22.85 10.40 15.26
C LEU A 241 -21.65 9.88 14.45
N ALA A 242 -20.89 10.75 13.78
CA ALA A 242 -19.69 10.37 13.05
C ALA A 242 -18.66 9.66 13.96
N THR A 243 -18.49 10.16 15.19
CA THR A 243 -17.62 9.53 16.20
C THR A 243 -18.10 8.12 16.58
N LEU A 244 -19.41 7.94 16.76
CA LEU A 244 -20.01 6.63 17.05
C LEU A 244 -19.83 5.65 15.88
N LEU A 245 -20.07 6.10 14.65
CA LEU A 245 -19.89 5.29 13.44
C LEU A 245 -18.42 4.91 13.24
N ASN A 246 -17.51 5.85 13.46
CA ASN A 246 -16.07 5.62 13.48
C ASN A 246 -15.69 4.51 14.47
N HIS A 247 -16.18 4.56 15.70
CA HIS A 247 -15.94 3.52 16.69
C HIS A 247 -16.50 2.16 16.26
N LYS A 248 -17.73 2.13 15.71
CA LYS A 248 -18.37 0.90 15.22
C LYS A 248 -17.59 0.27 14.07
N LEU A 249 -17.12 1.06 13.10
CA LEU A 249 -16.30 0.57 11.98
C LEU A 249 -14.93 0.06 12.45
N ARG A 250 -14.26 0.78 13.34
CA ARG A 250 -12.98 0.35 13.92
C ARG A 250 -13.09 -0.96 14.70
N SER A 251 -14.22 -1.19 15.39
CA SER A 251 -14.49 -2.49 16.05
C SER A 251 -14.56 -3.67 15.07
N LYS A 252 -14.82 -3.40 13.79
CA LYS A 252 -14.81 -4.36 12.67
C LYS A 252 -13.51 -4.34 11.87
N ARG A 253 -12.44 -3.71 12.40
CA ARG A 253 -11.13 -3.56 11.76
C ARG A 253 -11.16 -2.80 10.43
N ILE A 254 -12.18 -1.98 10.20
CA ILE A 254 -12.23 -1.06 9.06
C ILE A 254 -11.52 0.23 9.48
N THR A 255 -10.44 0.57 8.79
CA THR A 255 -9.68 1.79 9.10
C THR A 255 -10.46 3.03 8.65
N THR A 256 -10.54 4.02 9.53
CA THR A 256 -11.34 5.22 9.31
C THR A 256 -10.56 6.48 9.65
N TRP A 257 -10.75 7.52 8.85
CA TRP A 257 -10.32 8.89 9.18
C TRP A 257 -11.49 9.64 9.80
N LEU A 258 -11.27 10.26 10.96
CA LEU A 258 -12.28 11.09 11.61
C LEU A 258 -11.77 12.54 11.61
N PRO A 259 -12.27 13.41 10.71
CA PRO A 259 -11.82 14.79 10.66
C PRO A 259 -12.33 15.59 11.86
N THR A 260 -11.76 16.77 12.08
CA THR A 260 -12.17 17.71 13.15
C THR A 260 -13.50 18.40 12.84
N PHE A 261 -13.97 18.32 11.60
CA PHE A 261 -15.17 18.98 11.10
C PHE A 261 -15.16 20.50 11.30
N THR A 262 -13.98 21.14 11.31
CA THR A 262 -13.84 22.59 11.41
C THR A 262 -14.00 23.31 10.07
N LEU A 263 -13.79 22.59 8.97
CA LEU A 263 -13.86 23.12 7.62
C LEU A 263 -15.30 23.13 7.07
N PRO A 264 -15.63 24.01 6.11
CA PRO A 264 -16.84 23.89 5.27
C PRO A 264 -16.90 22.55 4.51
N PHE A 265 -18.09 22.12 4.10
CA PHE A 265 -18.32 20.82 3.46
C PHE A 265 -17.37 20.53 2.29
N ASP A 266 -17.25 21.45 1.33
CA ASP A 266 -16.38 21.25 0.16
C ASP A 266 -14.90 21.06 0.54
N LEU A 267 -14.45 21.79 1.57
CA LEU A 267 -13.08 21.68 2.07
C LEU A 267 -12.88 20.39 2.91
N GLN A 268 -13.90 19.91 3.62
CA GLN A 268 -13.87 18.58 4.25
C GLN A 268 -13.74 17.47 3.19
N MET A 269 -14.51 17.58 2.09
CA MET A 269 -14.42 16.65 0.97
C MET A 269 -13.03 16.69 0.34
N LYS A 270 -12.48 17.89 0.09
CA LYS A 270 -11.12 18.06 -0.43
C LYS A 270 -10.10 17.42 0.54
N GLU A 271 -10.17 17.70 1.83
CA GLU A 271 -9.27 17.11 2.84
C GLU A 271 -9.32 15.57 2.81
N ASN A 272 -10.52 14.98 2.81
CA ASN A 272 -10.70 13.54 2.73
C ASN A 272 -10.05 12.93 1.50
N LEU A 273 -10.20 13.58 0.33
CA LEU A 273 -9.57 13.13 -0.90
C LEU A 273 -8.03 13.26 -0.86
N HIS A 274 -7.48 14.26 -0.16
CA HIS A 274 -6.03 14.37 0.06
C HIS A 274 -5.47 13.30 1.01
N MET A 275 -6.31 12.75 1.89
CA MET A 275 -5.94 11.63 2.76
C MET A 275 -5.93 10.28 2.03
N GLY A 276 -6.35 10.24 0.76
CA GLY A 276 -6.41 9.01 -0.03
C GLY A 276 -7.43 7.99 0.49
N VAL A 277 -8.53 8.48 1.08
CA VAL A 277 -9.61 7.60 1.55
C VAL A 277 -10.35 6.98 0.36
N ALA A 278 -10.85 5.75 0.53
CA ALA A 278 -11.60 5.09 -0.55
C ALA A 278 -13.06 5.57 -0.64
N TYR A 279 -13.68 5.88 0.49
CA TYR A 279 -15.06 6.36 0.57
C TYR A 279 -15.21 7.47 1.61
N THR A 280 -16.18 8.35 1.40
CA THR A 280 -16.60 9.39 2.36
C THR A 280 -18.09 9.24 2.67
N ALA A 281 -18.42 9.04 3.95
CA ALA A 281 -19.78 9.09 4.45
C ALA A 281 -20.20 10.55 4.68
N VAL A 282 -21.06 11.07 3.83
CA VAL A 282 -21.62 12.42 3.91
C VAL A 282 -22.88 12.37 4.78
N LEU A 283 -22.80 12.97 5.97
CA LEU A 283 -23.87 13.03 6.95
C LEU A 283 -24.56 14.40 6.89
N THR A 284 -25.89 14.39 6.97
CA THR A 284 -26.77 15.55 6.81
C THR A 284 -27.85 15.55 7.90
N GLU A 285 -28.68 16.58 7.96
CA GLU A 285 -29.89 16.58 8.80
C GLU A 285 -30.81 15.37 8.50
N THR A 286 -30.92 14.95 7.24
CA THR A 286 -31.71 13.77 6.86
C THR A 286 -31.16 12.47 7.45
N THR A 287 -29.86 12.41 7.73
CA THR A 287 -29.26 11.29 8.48
C THR A 287 -29.78 11.22 9.90
N LEU A 288 -29.98 12.35 10.58
CA LEU A 288 -30.55 12.37 11.93
C LEU A 288 -32.04 11.98 11.92
N LYS A 289 -32.80 12.46 10.93
CA LYS A 289 -34.25 12.24 10.83
C LYS A 289 -34.62 10.83 10.38
N HIS A 290 -33.91 10.30 9.39
CA HIS A 290 -34.30 9.07 8.67
C HIS A 290 -33.24 7.97 8.72
N GLY A 291 -32.08 8.23 9.32
CA GLY A 291 -30.99 7.24 9.38
C GLY A 291 -30.34 6.94 8.03
N LEU A 292 -30.55 7.77 7.01
CA LEU A 292 -29.96 7.61 5.68
C LEU A 292 -28.85 8.64 5.46
N PHE A 293 -27.72 8.19 4.93
CA PHE A 293 -26.61 9.06 4.55
C PHE A 293 -26.06 8.64 3.19
N ARG A 294 -25.27 9.51 2.57
CA ARG A 294 -24.65 9.24 1.26
C ARG A 294 -23.23 8.73 1.45
N LEU A 295 -22.92 7.55 0.92
CA LEU A 295 -21.56 7.02 0.86
C LEU A 295 -20.99 7.30 -0.52
N VAL A 296 -20.00 8.19 -0.60
CA VAL A 296 -19.38 8.64 -1.86
C VAL A 296 -18.09 7.87 -2.10
N ASN A 297 -17.95 7.27 -3.28
CA ASN A 297 -16.71 6.62 -3.71
C ASN A 297 -15.71 7.66 -4.23
N SER A 298 -14.49 7.69 -3.68
CA SER A 298 -13.48 8.71 -3.99
C SER A 298 -12.87 8.57 -5.39
N SER A 299 -13.03 7.42 -6.06
CA SER A 299 -12.53 7.20 -7.43
C SER A 299 -13.55 7.61 -8.50
N THR A 300 -14.85 7.41 -8.25
CA THR A 300 -15.92 7.70 -9.22
C THR A 300 -16.70 8.96 -8.91
N MET A 301 -16.58 9.50 -7.69
CA MET A 301 -17.41 10.57 -7.13
C MET A 301 -18.92 10.26 -7.12
N LEU A 302 -19.30 9.01 -7.36
CA LEU A 302 -20.69 8.56 -7.27
C LEU A 302 -21.05 8.28 -5.81
N GLY A 303 -22.24 8.70 -5.42
CA GLY A 303 -22.79 8.49 -4.08
C GLY A 303 -23.96 7.51 -4.09
N GLU A 304 -24.01 6.65 -3.09
CA GLU A 304 -25.13 5.74 -2.83
C GLU A 304 -25.75 6.02 -1.46
N HIS A 305 -27.04 5.74 -1.28
CA HIS A 305 -27.71 5.92 0.00
C HIS A 305 -27.59 4.66 0.86
N VAL A 306 -27.11 4.83 2.09
CA VAL A 306 -26.90 3.73 3.04
C VAL A 306 -27.63 4.06 4.35
N HIS A 307 -28.28 3.05 4.93
CA HIS A 307 -28.92 3.18 6.23
C HIS A 307 -27.93 2.89 7.37
N LEU A 308 -27.98 3.68 8.46
CA LEU A 308 -27.06 3.59 9.60
C LEU A 308 -27.03 2.19 10.25
N ALA A 309 -28.18 1.50 10.27
CA ALA A 309 -28.27 0.16 10.85
C ALA A 309 -27.38 -0.85 10.11
N ASP A 310 -27.35 -0.75 8.77
CA ASP A 310 -26.69 -1.72 7.90
C ASP A 310 -25.28 -1.32 7.51
N PHE A 311 -24.90 -0.06 7.73
CA PHE A 311 -23.63 0.49 7.28
C PHE A 311 -22.40 -0.38 7.59
N HIS A 312 -22.26 -0.83 8.83
CA HIS A 312 -21.11 -1.67 9.22
C HIS A 312 -21.05 -3.02 8.47
N LYS A 313 -22.20 -3.64 8.20
CA LYS A 313 -22.27 -4.90 7.42
C LYS A 313 -21.92 -4.62 5.96
N TYR A 314 -22.50 -3.56 5.41
CA TYR A 314 -22.26 -3.13 4.05
C TYR A 314 -20.78 -2.80 3.81
N ALA A 315 -20.17 -2.02 4.71
CA ALA A 315 -18.75 -1.68 4.66
C ALA A 315 -17.85 -2.93 4.75
N SER A 316 -18.18 -3.91 5.60
CA SER A 316 -17.45 -5.18 5.64
C SER A 316 -17.45 -5.89 4.27
N VAL A 317 -18.61 -5.96 3.60
CA VAL A 317 -18.71 -6.58 2.27
C VAL A 317 -17.89 -5.84 1.21
N ILE A 318 -17.83 -4.50 1.28
CA ILE A 318 -17.03 -3.69 0.33
C ILE A 318 -15.53 -3.99 0.46
N PHE A 319 -15.03 -4.19 1.68
CA PHE A 319 -13.58 -4.31 1.94
C PHE A 319 -13.10 -5.76 2.15
N GLU A 320 -14.00 -6.73 2.29
CA GLU A 320 -13.66 -8.17 2.27
C GLU A 320 -13.40 -8.69 0.84
N ASN A 321 -13.89 -7.98 -0.20
CA ASN A 321 -13.72 -8.31 -1.63
C ASN A 321 -12.62 -7.47 -2.31
#